data_AF-A0A3C0UEC1-F1
#
_entry.id   AF-A0A3C0UEC1-F1
#
_cell.length_a   1.000
_cell.length_b   1.000
_cell.length_c   1.000
_cell.angle_alpha   90.00
_cell.angle_beta   90.00
_cell.angle_gamma   90.00
#
_symmetry.space_group_name_H-M   'P 1'
#
loop_
_entity.id
_entity.type
_entity.pdbx_description
1 polymer ?
#
loop_
_entity_poly.entity_id
_entity_poly.type
_entity_poly.pdbx_seq_one_letter_code
_entity_poly.pdbx_strand_id
1 'polypeptide(L)'
;SANSFMQHPVGYVVNNARLELNDLAALLTNPYLFYQYAHTVVSGMVLSGYFVMAVSAYKLLRKEHIDFFMRSYKTGLICAMIATVSVVGTGHFYNQYLAYTQPMKMAASEALWETAEPAPFVIFAMIDEDNRRNSYQLALPAGLSVLAYNSLNTPVKGMNDLQLEFVEKYGPEHYIPAVTILFWSFRGMVGIGFWLIFLAALNSWFWWRKQIAYCPALLKATMWSLPL
;
A
#
# COMPACT_ATOMS: atom_id res chain seq x y z
N SER A 1 -1.22 1.48 17.24
CA SER A 1 -2.23 0.96 18.18
C SER A 1 -3.58 1.66 18.00
N ALA A 2 -3.65 2.98 18.14
CA ALA A 2 -4.91 3.74 18.02
C ALA A 2 -5.66 3.49 16.70
N ASN A 3 -4.99 3.63 15.54
CA ASN A 3 -5.64 3.37 14.26
C ASN A 3 -6.10 1.91 14.10
N SER A 4 -5.33 0.96 14.61
CA SER A 4 -5.68 -0.47 14.55
C SER A 4 -6.94 -0.78 15.38
N PHE A 5 -7.12 -0.12 16.52
CA PHE A 5 -8.37 -0.17 17.29
C PHE A 5 -9.54 0.45 16.53
N MET A 6 -9.35 1.60 15.86
CA MET A 6 -10.41 2.22 15.05
C MET A 6 -10.87 1.35 13.87
N GLN A 7 -9.96 0.54 13.30
CA GLN A 7 -10.25 -0.35 12.17
C GLN A 7 -10.81 -1.71 12.63
N HIS A 8 -10.33 -2.22 13.77
CA HIS A 8 -10.72 -3.51 14.32
C HIS A 8 -10.76 -3.42 15.86
N PRO A 9 -11.87 -2.92 16.45
CA PRO A 9 -11.94 -2.60 17.87
C PRO A 9 -11.98 -3.87 18.72
N VAL A 10 -11.08 -3.94 19.71
CA VAL A 10 -10.91 -5.06 20.64
C VAL A 10 -10.60 -4.53 22.05
N GLY A 11 -10.89 -5.33 23.08
CA GLY A 11 -10.55 -4.98 24.47
C GLY A 11 -11.38 -3.84 25.07
N TYR A 12 -12.60 -3.61 24.56
CA TYR A 12 -13.52 -2.58 25.06
C TYR A 12 -14.81 -3.17 25.63
N VAL A 13 -15.48 -2.42 26.51
CA VAL A 13 -16.85 -2.68 26.97
C VAL A 13 -17.70 -1.43 26.74
N VAL A 14 -18.97 -1.62 26.40
CA VAL A 14 -19.92 -0.51 26.24
C VAL A 14 -20.60 -0.25 27.57
N ASN A 15 -20.35 0.93 28.15
CA ASN A 15 -20.97 1.36 29.40
C ASN A 15 -21.60 2.74 29.21
N ASN A 16 -22.91 2.87 29.45
CA ASN A 16 -23.66 4.13 29.30
C ASN A 16 -23.35 4.89 27.99
N ALA A 17 -23.41 4.19 26.85
CA ALA A 17 -23.10 4.71 25.52
C ALA A 17 -21.66 5.25 25.32
N ARG A 18 -20.72 4.85 26.19
CA ARG A 18 -19.28 5.11 26.03
C ARG A 18 -18.52 3.80 25.89
N LEU A 19 -17.48 3.84 25.06
CA LEU A 19 -16.52 2.75 24.95
C LEU A 19 -15.47 2.93 26.06
N GLU A 20 -15.46 2.02 27.02
CA GLU A 20 -14.49 1.99 28.11
C GLU A 20 -13.47 0.88 27.85
N LEU A 21 -12.19 1.17 28.12
CA LEU A 21 -11.12 0.19 27.98
C LEU A 21 -11.31 -0.89 29.06
N ASN A 22 -11.41 -2.14 28.64
CA ASN A 22 -11.52 -3.29 29.53
C ASN A 22 -10.20 -4.07 29.60
N ASP A 23 -9.54 -4.28 28.44
CA ASP A 23 -8.32 -5.07 28.34
C ASP A 23 -7.26 -4.36 27.48
N LEU A 24 -6.26 -3.80 28.16
CA LEU A 24 -5.12 -3.14 27.52
C LEU A 24 -4.23 -4.14 26.77
N ALA A 25 -4.06 -5.36 27.27
CA ALA A 25 -3.24 -6.37 26.63
C ALA A 25 -3.86 -6.82 25.30
N ALA A 26 -5.18 -7.02 25.27
CA ALA A 26 -5.91 -7.32 24.03
C ALA A 26 -5.79 -6.19 23.00
N LEU A 27 -5.83 -4.93 23.44
CA LEU A 27 -5.65 -3.77 22.55
C LEU A 27 -4.24 -3.70 21.96
N LEU A 28 -3.21 -3.96 22.76
CA LEU A 28 -1.80 -3.95 22.33
C LEU A 28 -1.42 -5.17 21.47
N THR A 29 -2.11 -6.29 21.64
CA THR A 29 -1.87 -7.54 20.88
C THR A 29 -2.84 -7.73 19.71
N ASN A 30 -3.59 -6.69 19.33
CA ASN A 30 -4.49 -6.71 18.19
C ASN A 30 -3.76 -7.19 16.91
N PRO A 31 -4.16 -8.29 16.26
CA PRO A 31 -3.48 -8.80 15.07
C PRO A 31 -3.41 -7.79 13.93
N TYR A 32 -4.40 -6.90 13.79
CA TYR A 32 -4.40 -5.82 12.81
C TYR A 32 -3.20 -4.88 13.00
N LEU A 33 -2.80 -4.64 14.26
CA LEU A 33 -1.65 -3.80 14.59
C LEU A 33 -0.37 -4.36 13.98
N PHE A 34 -0.17 -5.67 14.02
CA PHE A 34 1.08 -6.27 13.56
C PHE A 34 1.30 -6.03 12.06
N TYR A 35 0.31 -6.33 11.23
CA TYR A 35 0.41 -6.12 9.77
C TYR A 35 0.51 -4.64 9.42
N GLN A 36 -0.33 -3.79 10.04
CA GLN A 36 -0.31 -2.35 9.78
C GLN A 36 1.03 -1.72 10.21
N TYR A 37 1.51 -2.06 11.40
CA TYR A 37 2.75 -1.54 11.95
C TYR A 37 3.94 -1.95 11.09
N ALA A 38 4.04 -3.23 10.73
CA ALA A 38 5.11 -3.72 9.87
C ALA A 38 5.16 -2.95 8.54
N HIS A 39 4.03 -2.81 7.86
CA HIS A 39 3.98 -2.09 6.57
C HIS A 39 4.32 -0.60 6.72
N THR A 40 3.82 0.06 7.78
CA THR A 40 4.06 1.49 8.02
C THR A 40 5.52 1.78 8.35
N VAL A 41 6.14 0.99 9.24
CA VAL A 41 7.53 1.19 9.65
C VAL A 41 8.48 0.93 8.48
N VAL A 42 8.25 -0.14 7.72
CA VAL A 42 9.07 -0.45 6.55
C VAL A 42 8.91 0.64 5.47
N SER A 43 7.70 1.19 5.27
CA SER A 43 7.50 2.34 4.38
C SER A 43 8.30 3.57 4.83
N GLY A 44 8.38 3.84 6.14
CA GLY A 44 9.24 4.89 6.69
C GLY A 44 10.73 4.65 6.45
N MET A 45 11.19 3.38 6.45
CA MET A 45 12.56 3.01 6.08
C MET A 45 12.84 3.24 4.60
N VAL A 46 11.88 2.95 3.72
CA VAL A 46 11.97 3.27 2.29
C VAL A 46 12.18 4.77 2.11
N LEU A 47 11.32 5.60 2.69
CA LEU A 47 11.42 7.06 2.64
C LEU A 47 12.79 7.55 3.14
N SER A 48 13.25 7.03 4.28
CA SER A 48 14.56 7.40 4.86
C SER A 48 15.73 7.04 3.94
N GLY A 49 15.71 5.85 3.33
CA GLY A 49 16.74 5.43 2.38
C GLY A 49 16.78 6.32 1.14
N TYR A 50 15.61 6.60 0.56
CA TYR A 50 15.49 7.49 -0.60
C TYR A 50 15.85 8.94 -0.29
N PHE A 51 15.56 9.43 0.92
CA PHE A 51 15.98 10.75 1.37
C PHE A 51 17.51 10.88 1.37
N VAL A 52 18.21 9.92 1.98
CA VAL A 52 19.69 9.90 2.00
C VAL A 52 20.26 9.84 0.59
N MET A 53 19.67 9.01 -0.28
CA MET A 53 20.06 8.92 -1.69
C MET A 53 19.83 10.22 -2.45
N ALA A 54 18.69 10.89 -2.26
CA ALA A 54 18.34 12.13 -2.97
C ALA A 54 19.26 13.29 -2.57
N VAL A 55 19.52 13.47 -1.27
CA VAL A 55 20.47 14.49 -0.77
C VAL A 55 21.88 14.22 -1.31
N SER A 56 22.31 12.96 -1.29
CA SER A 56 23.61 12.56 -1.82
C SER A 56 23.69 12.76 -3.34
N ALA A 57 22.63 12.45 -4.09
CA ALA A 57 22.57 12.69 -5.53
C ALA A 57 22.69 14.18 -5.87
N TYR A 58 21.98 15.04 -5.14
CA TYR A 58 22.07 16.49 -5.32
C TYR A 58 23.50 17.00 -5.15
N LYS A 59 24.20 16.54 -4.10
CA LYS A 59 25.58 16.92 -3.82
C LYS A 59 26.58 16.36 -4.84
N LEU A 60 26.38 15.13 -5.30
CA LEU A 60 27.17 14.53 -6.38
C LEU A 60 26.99 15.28 -7.72
N LEU A 61 25.77 15.72 -8.04
CA LEU A 61 25.50 16.53 -9.23
C LEU A 61 26.23 17.89 -9.21
N ARG A 62 26.40 18.47 -8.02
CA ARG A 62 27.19 19.70 -7.82
C ARG A 62 28.69 19.47 -7.70
N LYS A 63 29.15 18.21 -7.75
CA LYS A 63 30.55 17.81 -7.59
C LYS A 63 31.14 18.24 -6.21
N GLU A 64 30.29 18.29 -5.18
CA GLU A 64 30.70 18.62 -3.81
C GLU A 64 31.04 17.34 -3.03
N HIS A 65 32.17 17.33 -2.30
CA HIS A 65 32.60 16.25 -1.41
C HIS A 65 32.32 14.83 -1.94
N ILE A 66 32.76 14.56 -3.18
CA ILE A 66 32.34 13.41 -3.98
C ILE A 66 32.52 12.08 -3.24
N ASP A 67 33.67 11.88 -2.58
CA ASP A 67 33.96 10.62 -1.88
C ASP A 67 32.99 10.35 -0.72
N PHE A 68 32.64 11.39 0.03
CA PHE A 68 31.70 11.30 1.15
C PHE A 68 30.29 10.97 0.64
N PHE A 69 29.78 11.76 -0.31
CA PHE A 69 28.42 11.58 -0.81
C PHE A 69 28.27 10.31 -1.65
N MET A 70 29.32 9.81 -2.30
CA MET A 70 29.28 8.51 -2.97
C MET A 70 29.14 7.36 -1.96
N ARG A 71 29.82 7.43 -0.81
CA ARG A 71 29.65 6.44 0.26
C ARG A 71 28.25 6.51 0.86
N SER A 72 27.77 7.72 1.16
CA SER A 72 26.42 7.95 1.68
C SER A 72 25.33 7.47 0.70
N TYR A 73 25.50 7.73 -0.60
CA TYR A 73 24.60 7.25 -1.65
C TYR A 73 24.50 5.73 -1.67
N LYS A 74 25.65 5.04 -1.60
CA LYS A 74 25.69 3.56 -1.59
C LYS A 74 25.07 2.97 -0.32
N THR A 75 25.32 3.57 0.85
CA THR A 75 24.67 3.12 2.09
C THR A 75 23.16 3.32 2.02
N GLY A 76 22.70 4.47 1.51
CA GLY A 76 21.27 4.74 1.29
C GLY A 76 20.64 3.74 0.33
N LEU A 77 21.33 3.40 -0.77
CA LEU A 77 20.88 2.40 -1.75
C LEU A 77 20.69 1.01 -1.13
N ILE A 78 21.62 0.56 -0.28
CA ILE A 78 21.49 -0.75 0.40
C ILE A 78 20.25 -0.75 1.30
N CYS A 79 20.06 0.30 2.11
CA CYS A 79 18.88 0.43 2.97
C CYS A 79 17.58 0.50 2.15
N ALA A 80 17.55 1.29 1.08
CA ALA A 80 16.40 1.43 0.19
C ALA A 80 16.05 0.11 -0.51
N MET A 81 17.03 -0.66 -0.99
CA MET A 81 16.79 -1.98 -1.58
C MET A 81 16.14 -2.95 -0.60
N ILE A 82 16.70 -3.07 0.61
CA ILE A 82 16.17 -3.99 1.63
C ILE A 82 14.74 -3.56 1.99
N ALA A 83 14.55 -2.27 2.28
CA ALA A 83 13.26 -1.74 2.68
C ALA A 83 12.18 -1.87 1.58
N THR A 84 12.52 -1.62 0.30
CA THR A 84 11.56 -1.75 -0.81
C THR A 84 11.15 -3.19 -1.07
N VAL A 85 12.06 -4.16 -0.94
CA VAL A 85 11.66 -5.58 -1.02
C VAL A 85 10.77 -5.96 0.17
N SER A 86 11.12 -5.52 1.38
CA SER A 86 10.31 -5.78 2.58
C SER A 86 8.92 -5.12 2.53
N VAL A 87 8.78 -3.93 1.93
CA VAL A 87 7.49 -3.21 1.89
C VAL A 87 6.47 -3.92 1.01
N VAL A 88 6.92 -4.55 -0.09
CA VAL A 88 6.06 -5.37 -0.96
C VAL A 88 5.52 -6.57 -0.20
N GLY A 89 6.39 -7.30 0.50
CA GLY A 89 5.98 -8.47 1.29
C GLY A 89 4.98 -8.10 2.37
N THR A 90 5.31 -7.10 3.20
CA THR A 90 4.40 -6.63 4.26
C THR A 90 3.07 -6.11 3.71
N GLY A 91 3.08 -5.43 2.54
CA GLY A 91 1.88 -4.94 1.88
C GLY A 91 0.99 -6.06 1.36
N HIS A 92 1.59 -7.10 0.75
CA HIS A 92 0.85 -8.27 0.29
C HIS A 92 0.13 -8.97 1.46
N PHE A 93 0.85 -9.27 2.55
CA PHE A 93 0.24 -9.91 3.72
C PHE A 93 -0.82 -9.03 4.38
N TYR A 94 -0.59 -7.71 4.43
CA TYR A 94 -1.58 -6.77 4.96
C TYR A 94 -2.86 -6.74 4.11
N ASN A 95 -2.72 -6.76 2.78
CA ASN A 95 -3.87 -6.80 1.87
C ASN A 95 -4.69 -8.10 2.01
N GLN A 96 -4.02 -9.25 2.15
CA GLN A 96 -4.70 -10.52 2.40
C GLN A 96 -5.48 -10.48 3.72
N TYR A 97 -4.89 -9.94 4.78
CA TYR A 97 -5.58 -9.78 6.06
C TYR A 97 -6.77 -8.80 5.96
N LEU A 98 -6.63 -7.74 5.16
CA LEU A 98 -7.70 -6.78 4.89
C LEU A 98 -8.88 -7.41 4.14
N ALA A 99 -8.61 -8.35 3.22
CA ALA A 99 -9.65 -9.06 2.48
C ALA A 99 -10.63 -9.83 3.38
N TYR A 100 -10.16 -10.29 4.56
CA TYR A 100 -11.00 -10.97 5.55
C TYR A 100 -11.62 -10.00 6.56
N THR A 101 -10.85 -9.03 7.05
CA THR A 101 -11.30 -8.16 8.15
C THR A 101 -12.10 -6.95 7.71
N GLN A 102 -11.88 -6.45 6.50
CA GLN A 102 -12.49 -5.24 5.95
C GLN A 102 -12.79 -5.43 4.45
N PRO A 103 -13.68 -6.37 4.09
CA PRO A 103 -13.94 -6.72 2.69
C PRO A 103 -14.49 -5.53 1.88
N MET A 104 -15.27 -4.63 2.49
CA MET A 104 -15.79 -3.43 1.82
C MET A 104 -14.67 -2.49 1.36
N LYS A 105 -13.65 -2.29 2.20
CA LYS A 105 -12.50 -1.43 1.85
C LYS A 105 -11.70 -2.04 0.71
N MET A 106 -11.54 -3.36 0.71
CA MET A 106 -10.87 -4.08 -0.36
C MET A 106 -11.67 -3.97 -1.68
N ALA A 107 -12.96 -4.32 -1.67
CA ALA A 107 -13.83 -4.22 -2.84
C ALA A 107 -13.87 -2.79 -3.42
N ALA A 108 -13.94 -1.77 -2.57
CA ALA A 108 -13.86 -0.37 -2.98
C ALA A 108 -12.51 0.02 -3.58
N SER A 109 -11.40 -0.48 -3.02
CA SER A 109 -10.06 -0.21 -3.57
C SER A 109 -9.88 -0.78 -4.98
N GLU A 110 -10.66 -1.79 -5.36
CA GLU A 110 -10.66 -2.42 -6.68
C GLU A 110 -11.84 -2.02 -7.57
N ALA A 111 -12.71 -1.13 -7.09
CA ALA A 111 -13.97 -0.77 -7.74
C ALA A 111 -14.81 -2.00 -8.15
N LEU A 112 -14.84 -3.02 -7.29
CA LEU A 112 -15.60 -4.25 -7.49
C LEU A 112 -17.03 -4.09 -6.99
N TRP A 113 -17.95 -3.79 -7.89
CA TRP A 113 -19.36 -3.57 -7.56
C TRP A 113 -20.10 -4.88 -7.27
N GLU A 114 -19.88 -5.90 -8.11
CA GLU A 114 -20.53 -7.21 -8.04
C GLU A 114 -19.53 -8.30 -7.64
N THR A 115 -19.99 -9.31 -6.90
CA THR A 115 -19.16 -10.46 -6.53
C THR A 115 -18.72 -11.21 -7.77
N ALA A 116 -17.42 -11.57 -7.83
CA ALA A 116 -16.83 -12.24 -8.97
C ALA A 116 -15.93 -13.42 -8.58
N GLU A 117 -15.98 -14.48 -9.38
CA GLU A 117 -15.14 -15.67 -9.25
C GLU A 117 -14.76 -16.19 -10.65
N PRO A 118 -13.48 -16.09 -11.07
CA PRO A 118 -12.40 -15.36 -10.42
C PRO A 118 -12.58 -13.84 -10.55
N ALA A 119 -12.22 -13.11 -9.50
CA ALA A 119 -12.30 -11.66 -9.49
C ALA A 119 -11.17 -11.01 -10.30
N PRO A 120 -11.48 -10.06 -11.19
CA PRO A 120 -10.48 -9.38 -12.01
C PRO A 120 -9.72 -8.32 -11.21
N PHE A 121 -8.44 -8.11 -11.52
CA PHE A 121 -7.65 -6.99 -11.00
C PHE A 121 -7.75 -5.80 -11.95
N VAL A 122 -8.35 -4.70 -11.49
CA VAL A 122 -8.73 -3.58 -12.37
C VAL A 122 -7.60 -2.55 -12.44
N ILE A 123 -6.79 -2.55 -13.50
CA ILE A 123 -5.67 -1.61 -13.63
C ILE A 123 -6.18 -0.16 -13.77
N PHE A 124 -7.24 0.03 -14.55
CA PHE A 124 -7.80 1.35 -14.84
C PHE A 124 -9.32 1.24 -14.91
N ALA A 125 -10.05 2.17 -14.28
CA ALA A 125 -11.49 2.27 -14.42
C ALA A 125 -11.97 3.72 -14.40
N MET A 126 -13.02 4.00 -15.18
CA MET A 126 -13.86 5.18 -15.02
C MET A 126 -15.05 4.78 -14.16
N ILE A 127 -15.00 5.16 -12.90
CA ILE A 127 -15.93 4.74 -11.85
C ILE A 127 -17.12 5.71 -11.85
N ASP A 128 -18.32 5.15 -11.95
CA ASP A 128 -19.59 5.86 -11.84
C ASP A 128 -20.27 5.40 -10.56
N GLU A 129 -20.06 6.15 -9.47
CA GLU A 129 -20.54 5.80 -8.13
C GLU A 129 -22.07 5.87 -8.04
N ASP A 130 -22.69 6.80 -8.77
CA ASP A 130 -24.15 6.99 -8.78
C ASP A 130 -24.86 5.78 -9.39
N ASN A 131 -24.34 5.27 -10.51
CA ASN A 131 -24.87 4.10 -11.18
C ASN A 131 -24.25 2.78 -10.70
N ARG A 132 -23.36 2.82 -9.70
CA ARG A 132 -22.68 1.66 -9.09
C ARG A 132 -22.03 0.74 -10.12
N ARG A 133 -21.31 1.33 -11.07
CA ARG A 133 -20.69 0.58 -12.17
C ARG A 133 -19.40 1.25 -12.64
N ASN A 134 -18.61 0.48 -13.39
CA ASN A 134 -17.44 1.01 -14.08
C ASN A 134 -17.81 1.19 -15.56
N SER A 135 -17.89 2.44 -16.03
CA SER A 135 -18.26 2.75 -17.41
C SER A 135 -17.22 2.24 -18.41
N TYR A 136 -15.95 2.30 -18.01
CA TYR A 136 -14.82 1.71 -18.73
C TYR A 136 -13.92 1.02 -17.72
N GLN A 137 -13.43 -0.17 -18.03
CA GLN A 137 -12.47 -0.86 -17.20
C GLN A 137 -11.44 -1.62 -18.05
N LEU A 138 -10.18 -1.52 -17.66
CA LEU A 138 -9.09 -2.36 -18.11
C LEU A 138 -8.69 -3.24 -16.93
N ALA A 139 -8.89 -4.55 -17.05
CA ALA A 139 -8.66 -5.47 -15.96
C ALA A 139 -7.89 -6.72 -16.42
N LEU A 140 -7.06 -7.25 -15.53
CA LEU A 140 -6.40 -8.54 -15.68
C LEU A 140 -7.30 -9.63 -15.10
N PRO A 141 -7.67 -10.65 -15.89
CA PRO A 141 -8.48 -11.76 -15.40
C PRO A 141 -7.84 -12.43 -14.19
N ALA A 142 -8.65 -12.72 -13.17
CA ALA A 142 -8.27 -13.42 -11.95
C ALA A 142 -7.16 -12.80 -11.07
N GLY A 143 -6.63 -11.63 -11.43
CA GLY A 143 -5.53 -11.00 -10.68
C GLY A 143 -5.91 -10.70 -9.22
N LEU A 144 -7.17 -10.32 -8.98
CA LEU A 144 -7.61 -9.93 -7.65
C LEU A 144 -7.79 -11.13 -6.72
N SER A 145 -8.36 -12.23 -7.21
CA SER A 145 -8.50 -13.46 -6.41
C SER A 145 -7.13 -14.02 -6.00
N VAL A 146 -6.12 -13.94 -6.88
CA VAL A 146 -4.75 -14.32 -6.54
C VAL A 146 -4.17 -13.38 -5.48
N LEU A 147 -4.30 -12.06 -5.66
CA LEU A 147 -3.75 -11.08 -4.71
C LEU A 147 -4.41 -11.12 -3.33
N ALA A 148 -5.72 -11.38 -3.27
CA ALA A 148 -6.49 -11.38 -2.03
C ALA A 148 -6.41 -12.72 -1.27
N TYR A 149 -6.49 -13.84 -2.00
CA TYR A 149 -6.67 -15.17 -1.40
C TYR A 149 -5.65 -16.22 -1.84
N ASN A 150 -4.71 -15.90 -2.74
CA ASN A 150 -3.80 -16.87 -3.37
C ASN A 150 -4.54 -18.07 -4.02
N SER A 151 -5.77 -17.83 -4.50
CA SER A 151 -6.65 -18.85 -5.10
C SER A 151 -7.40 -18.25 -6.27
N LEU A 152 -7.68 -19.05 -7.30
CA LEU A 152 -8.52 -18.64 -8.43
C LEU A 152 -10.02 -18.92 -8.18
N ASN A 153 -10.32 -19.80 -7.23
CA ASN A 153 -11.66 -20.34 -6.98
C ASN A 153 -12.29 -19.76 -5.70
N THR A 154 -11.80 -18.61 -5.25
CA THR A 154 -12.35 -17.95 -4.06
C THR A 154 -13.07 -16.69 -4.53
N PRO A 155 -14.40 -16.62 -4.37
CA PRO A 155 -15.17 -15.46 -4.78
C PRO A 155 -14.75 -14.25 -3.93
N VAL A 156 -14.52 -13.11 -4.60
CA VAL A 156 -14.31 -11.84 -3.90
C VAL A 156 -15.64 -11.12 -3.85
N LYS A 157 -16.12 -10.83 -2.63
CA LYS A 157 -17.40 -10.17 -2.42
C LYS A 157 -17.38 -8.75 -3.01
N GLY A 158 -18.40 -8.43 -3.81
CA GLY A 158 -18.62 -7.09 -4.36
C GLY A 158 -19.25 -6.13 -3.35
N MET A 159 -19.12 -4.83 -3.60
CA MET A 159 -19.65 -3.78 -2.73
C MET A 159 -21.18 -3.85 -2.57
N ASN A 160 -21.92 -4.23 -3.61
CA ASN A 160 -23.38 -4.33 -3.53
C ASN A 160 -23.84 -5.43 -2.57
N ASP A 161 -23.21 -6.62 -2.65
CA ASP A 161 -23.51 -7.72 -1.74
C ASP A 161 -23.09 -7.41 -0.30
N LEU A 162 -21.91 -6.78 -0.13
CA LEU A 162 -21.43 -6.34 1.19
C LEU A 162 -22.32 -5.25 1.80
N GLN A 163 -22.86 -4.36 0.98
CA GLN A 163 -23.79 -3.33 1.42
C GLN A 163 -25.08 -3.96 1.97
N LEU A 164 -25.60 -5.01 1.31
CA LEU A 164 -26.77 -5.75 1.80
C LEU A 164 -26.46 -6.45 3.13
N GLU A 165 -25.33 -7.15 3.21
CA GLU A 165 -24.88 -7.83 4.43
C GLU A 165 -24.69 -6.86 5.61
N PHE A 166 -24.13 -5.68 5.35
CA PHE A 166 -23.92 -4.67 6.39
C PHE A 166 -25.23 -3.99 6.82
N VAL A 167 -26.18 -3.80 5.91
CA VAL A 167 -27.53 -3.30 6.25
C VAL A 167 -28.26 -4.28 7.18
N GLU A 168 -28.16 -5.58 6.91
CA GLU A 168 -28.74 -6.62 7.77
C GLU A 168 -28.09 -6.64 9.15
N LYS A 169 -26.75 -6.48 9.21
CA LYS A 169 -25.99 -6.61 10.45
C LYS A 169 -25.98 -5.35 11.32
N TYR A 170 -25.92 -4.18 10.72
CA TYR A 170 -25.67 -2.90 11.40
C TYR A 170 -26.83 -1.91 11.28
N GLY A 171 -27.79 -2.16 10.39
CA GLY A 171 -28.97 -1.33 10.17
C GLY A 171 -28.93 -0.57 8.83
N PRO A 172 -30.05 0.07 8.45
CA PRO A 172 -30.23 0.68 7.13
C PRO A 172 -29.46 1.99 6.97
N GLU A 173 -28.16 1.88 6.71
CA GLU A 173 -27.27 2.99 6.36
C GLU A 173 -26.47 2.67 5.08
N HIS A 174 -25.74 3.67 4.58
CA HIS A 174 -24.86 3.53 3.43
C HIS A 174 -23.41 3.28 3.88
N TYR A 175 -22.89 2.07 3.66
CA TYR A 175 -21.57 1.64 4.12
C TYR A 175 -20.49 1.63 3.02
N ILE A 176 -20.86 1.90 1.77
CA ILE A 176 -19.89 1.98 0.67
C ILE A 176 -19.08 3.30 0.82
N PRO A 177 -17.75 3.24 0.94
CA PRO A 177 -16.90 4.44 1.04
C PRO A 177 -16.69 5.09 -0.33
N ALA A 178 -16.04 6.25 -0.38
CA ALA A 178 -15.69 6.95 -1.62
C ALA A 178 -14.77 6.10 -2.51
N VAL A 179 -15.36 5.41 -3.49
CA VAL A 179 -14.72 4.36 -4.30
C VAL A 179 -13.61 4.95 -5.17
N THR A 180 -13.89 6.07 -5.84
CA THR A 180 -12.98 6.71 -6.80
C THR A 180 -11.67 7.11 -6.12
N ILE A 181 -11.75 7.74 -4.96
CA ILE A 181 -10.58 8.20 -4.21
C ILE A 181 -9.76 7.00 -3.73
N LEU A 182 -10.42 5.98 -3.17
CA LEU A 182 -9.76 4.77 -2.69
C LEU A 182 -9.08 4.00 -3.82
N PHE A 183 -9.76 3.81 -4.94
CA PHE A 183 -9.23 3.18 -6.13
C PHE A 183 -7.95 3.88 -6.59
N TRP A 184 -8.03 5.18 -6.91
CA TRP A 184 -6.88 5.92 -7.44
C TRP A 184 -5.74 6.06 -6.43
N SER A 185 -6.05 6.18 -5.14
CA SER A 185 -5.04 6.22 -4.09
C SER A 185 -4.28 4.89 -3.97
N PHE A 186 -4.98 3.75 -4.07
CA PHE A 186 -4.33 2.44 -4.08
C PHE A 186 -3.43 2.26 -5.31
N ARG A 187 -3.91 2.62 -6.52
CA ARG A 187 -3.11 2.53 -7.75
C ARG A 187 -1.89 3.48 -7.70
N GLY A 188 -2.05 4.68 -7.17
CA GLY A 188 -0.96 5.63 -6.96
C GLY A 188 0.11 5.07 -6.03
N MET A 189 -0.29 4.55 -4.86
CA MET A 189 0.61 3.91 -3.90
C MET A 189 1.39 2.73 -4.51
N VAL A 190 0.69 1.81 -5.19
CA VAL A 190 1.32 0.65 -5.84
C VAL A 190 2.25 1.09 -6.98
N GLY A 191 1.84 2.07 -7.78
CA GLY A 191 2.65 2.64 -8.87
C GLY A 191 3.93 3.29 -8.36
N ILE A 192 3.85 4.08 -7.28
CA ILE A 192 5.03 4.66 -6.60
C ILE A 192 5.93 3.55 -6.07
N GLY A 193 5.36 2.53 -5.42
CA GLY A 193 6.12 1.38 -4.92
C GLY A 193 6.94 0.68 -6.02
N PHE A 194 6.31 0.38 -7.17
CA PHE A 194 7.01 -0.21 -8.32
C PHE A 194 8.05 0.72 -8.93
N TRP A 195 7.77 2.02 -9.00
CA TRP A 195 8.75 3.01 -9.47
C TRP A 195 9.99 3.04 -8.58
N LEU A 196 9.82 3.05 -7.25
CA LEU A 196 10.93 3.01 -6.30
C LEU A 196 11.69 1.68 -6.41
N ILE A 197 11.03 0.53 -6.57
CA ILE A 197 11.73 -0.75 -6.79
C ILE A 197 12.57 -0.69 -8.08
N PHE A 198 12.00 -0.16 -9.16
CA PHE A 198 12.70 0.03 -10.42
C PHE A 198 13.92 0.94 -10.27
N LEU A 199 13.78 2.07 -9.56
CA LEU A 199 14.89 2.98 -9.30
C LEU A 199 15.98 2.34 -8.44
N ALA A 200 15.63 1.57 -7.41
CA ALA A 200 16.60 0.83 -6.61
C ALA A 200 17.37 -0.18 -7.49
N ALA A 201 16.66 -0.95 -8.31
CA ALA A 201 17.27 -1.91 -9.24
C ALA A 201 18.21 -1.23 -10.25
N LEU A 202 17.78 -0.12 -10.83
CA LEU A 202 18.58 0.66 -11.77
C LEU A 202 19.84 1.21 -11.08
N ASN A 203 19.71 1.76 -9.88
CA ASN A 203 20.85 2.25 -9.11
C ASN A 203 21.85 1.14 -8.76
N SER A 204 21.36 -0.04 -8.41
CA SER A 204 22.19 -1.22 -8.14
C SER A 204 22.89 -1.75 -9.38
N TRP A 205 22.22 -1.71 -10.53
CA TRP A 205 22.85 -2.03 -11.81
C TRP A 205 24.01 -1.07 -12.14
N PHE A 206 23.79 0.24 -12.02
CA PHE A 206 24.83 1.25 -12.23
C PHE A 206 25.94 1.19 -11.16
N TRP A 207 25.62 0.75 -9.94
CA TRP A 207 26.61 0.48 -8.91
C TRP A 207 27.53 -0.67 -9.32
N TRP A 208 26.96 -1.78 -9.77
CA TRP A 208 27.73 -2.94 -10.22
C TRP A 208 28.65 -2.61 -11.40
N ARG A 209 28.20 -1.74 -12.32
CA ARG A 209 28.99 -1.20 -13.44
C ARG A 209 30.02 -0.13 -13.03
N LYS A 210 30.08 0.26 -11.75
CA LYS A 210 30.89 1.37 -11.21
C LYS A 210 30.62 2.72 -11.90
N GLN A 211 29.39 2.92 -12.39
CA GLN A 211 29.00 4.03 -13.26
C GLN A 211 28.08 5.08 -12.62
N ILE A 212 27.72 4.94 -11.33
CA ILE A 212 26.80 5.87 -10.65
C ILE A 212 27.21 7.34 -10.82
N ALA A 213 28.49 7.66 -10.60
CA ALA A 213 29.01 9.03 -10.67
C ALA A 213 28.95 9.65 -12.08
N TYR A 214 28.92 8.80 -13.13
CA TYR A 214 29.02 9.23 -14.52
C TYR A 214 27.65 9.38 -15.20
N CYS A 215 26.55 9.02 -14.52
CA CYS A 215 25.20 9.09 -15.06
C CYS A 215 24.38 10.20 -14.36
N PRO A 216 24.43 11.47 -14.83
CA PRO A 216 23.68 12.56 -14.22
C PRO A 216 22.17 12.35 -14.32
N ALA A 217 21.69 11.62 -15.33
CA ALA A 217 20.27 11.28 -15.48
C ALA A 217 19.77 10.42 -14.31
N LEU A 218 20.56 9.43 -13.88
CA LEU A 218 20.22 8.57 -12.74
C LEU A 218 20.16 9.37 -11.43
N LEU A 219 21.17 10.21 -11.18
CA LEU A 219 21.20 11.06 -9.98
C LEU A 219 20.03 12.05 -9.96
N LYS A 220 19.69 12.64 -11.11
CA LYS A 220 18.49 13.49 -11.25
C LYS A 220 17.23 12.69 -10.96
N ALA A 221 17.06 11.51 -11.56
CA ALA A 221 15.88 10.67 -11.35
C ALA A 221 15.67 10.33 -9.86
N THR A 222 16.74 9.94 -9.16
CA THR A 222 16.70 9.70 -7.71
C THR A 222 16.33 10.95 -6.92
N MET A 223 16.87 12.12 -7.27
CA MET A 223 16.57 13.39 -6.62
C MET A 223 15.12 13.83 -6.83
N TRP A 224 14.62 13.75 -8.07
CA TRP A 224 13.23 14.12 -8.42
C TRP A 224 12.19 13.15 -7.88
N SER A 225 12.60 11.96 -7.45
CA SER A 225 11.72 10.95 -6.84
C SER A 225 11.58 11.11 -5.33
N LEU A 226 12.23 12.12 -4.73
CA LEU A 226 12.09 12.42 -3.30
C LEU A 226 10.66 12.73 -2.80
N PRO A 227 9.79 13.43 -3.56
CA PRO A 227 8.44 13.75 -3.10
C PRO A 227 7.43 12.60 -3.32
N LEU A 228 7.86 11.49 -3.94
CA LEU A 228 7.05 10.29 -4.18
C LEU A 228 7.06 9.38 -2.96
#